data_AF-A0A1R1S8D1-F1
#
_entry.id   AF-A0A1R1S8D1-F1
#
_cell.length_a   1.000
_cell.length_b   1.000
_cell.length_c   1.000
_cell.angle_alpha   90.00
_cell.angle_beta   90.00
_cell.angle_gamma   90.00
#
_symmetry.space_group_name_H-M   'P 1'
#
loop_
_entity.id
_entity.type
_entity.pdbx_description
1 polymer ?
#
loop_
_entity_poly.entity_id
_entity_poly.type
_entity_poly.pdbx_seq_one_letter_code
_entity_poly.pdbx_strand_id
1 'polypeptide(L)' 'MPEMPIPLESPRAADAANEAIRRFMAARIGRPLWPAERREYTRLLAVWAEAQRGRLPETA' A
#
# COMPACT_ATOMS: atom_id res chain seq x y z
N MET A 1 7.38 -13.06 -15.80
CA MET A 1 5.93 -12.79 -15.84
C MET A 1 5.76 -11.28 -15.72
N PRO A 2 5.05 -10.58 -16.62
CA PRO A 2 4.77 -9.17 -16.40
C PRO A 2 3.71 -9.06 -15.30
N GLU A 3 4.06 -8.47 -14.16
CA GLU A 3 3.06 -7.99 -13.20
C GLU A 3 2.23 -6.92 -13.91
N MET A 4 1.00 -7.28 -14.30
CA MET A 4 0.04 -6.28 -14.74
C MET A 4 -0.25 -5.34 -13.57
N PRO A 5 -0.24 -4.01 -13.77
CA PRO A 5 -0.63 -3.09 -12.71
C PRO A 5 -2.08 -3.39 -12.33
N ILE A 6 -2.29 -3.90 -11.11
CA ILE A 6 -3.63 -4.13 -10.59
C ILE A 6 -4.34 -2.77 -10.59
N PRO A 7 -5.51 -2.63 -11.23
CA PRO A 7 -6.26 -1.38 -11.18
C PRO A 7 -6.51 -0.99 -9.72
N LEU A 8 -6.11 0.23 -9.35
CA LEU A 8 -6.12 0.73 -7.96
C LEU A 8 -7.50 0.71 -7.30
N GLU A 9 -8.55 0.62 -8.12
CA GLU A 9 -9.96 0.66 -7.75
C GLU A 9 -10.49 -0.72 -7.35
N SER A 10 -9.72 -1.78 -7.61
CA SER A 10 -10.10 -3.13 -7.24
C SER A 10 -9.86 -3.36 -5.74
N PRO A 11 -10.74 -4.13 -5.06
CA PRO A 11 -10.46 -4.60 -3.70
C PRO A 11 -9.09 -5.29 -3.60
N ARG A 12 -8.66 -5.99 -4.66
CA ARG A 12 -7.34 -6.63 -4.74
C ARG A 12 -6.16 -5.64 -4.66
N ALA A 13 -6.33 -4.38 -5.05
CA ALA A 13 -5.27 -3.36 -4.99
C ALA A 13 -4.99 -2.91 -3.55
N ALA A 14 -6.03 -2.73 -2.73
CA ALA A 14 -5.86 -2.43 -1.31
C ALA A 14 -5.22 -3.60 -0.55
N ASP A 15 -5.54 -4.85 -0.89
CA ASP A 15 -4.90 -6.01 -0.27
C ASP A 15 -3.43 -6.15 -0.70
N ALA A 16 -3.12 -5.91 -1.98
CA ALA A 16 -1.75 -5.90 -2.49
C ALA A 16 -0.90 -4.78 -1.87
N ALA A 17 -1.45 -3.56 -1.73
CA ALA A 17 -0.77 -2.45 -1.07
C ALA A 17 -0.51 -2.74 0.42
N ASN A 18 -1.48 -3.33 1.12
CA ASN A 18 -1.33 -3.74 2.51
C ASN A 18 -0.28 -4.86 2.67
N GLU A 19 -0.23 -5.83 1.75
CA GLU A 19 0.81 -6.86 1.75
C GLU A 19 2.21 -6.27 1.51
N ALA A 20 2.34 -5.31 0.59
CA ALA A 20 3.58 -4.59 0.35
C ALA A 20 4.05 -3.81 1.59
N ILE A 21 3.12 -3.14 2.29
CA ILE A 21 3.41 -2.47 3.57
C ILE A 21 3.90 -3.47 4.62
N ARG A 22 3.24 -4.62 4.76
CA ARG A 22 3.64 -5.67 5.73
C ARG A 22 5.01 -6.24 5.43
N ARG A 23 5.31 -6.55 4.15
CA ARG A 23 6.65 -7.00 3.71
C ARG A 23 7.71 -5.96 3.99
N PHE A 24 7.42 -4.69 3.67
CA PHE A 24 8.32 -3.57 3.92
C PHE A 24 8.64 -3.44 5.42
N MET A 25 7.64 -3.49 6.29
CA MET A 25 7.85 -3.43 7.75
C MET A 25 8.55 -4.68 8.30
N ALA A 26 8.21 -5.88 7.82
CA ALA A 26 8.84 -7.12 8.24
C ALA A 26 10.34 -7.17 7.94
N ALA A 27 10.77 -6.66 6.78
CA ALA A 27 12.18 -6.55 6.41
C ALA A 27 12.97 -5.57 7.31
N ARG A 28 12.28 -4.80 8.15
CA ARG A 28 12.83 -3.67 8.92
C ARG A 28 12.61 -3.82 10.41
N ILE A 29 12.19 -5.00 10.88
CA ILE A 29 11.99 -5.27 12.31
C ILE A 29 13.25 -4.89 13.09
N GLY A 30 13.10 -4.01 14.08
CA GLY A 30 14.20 -3.56 14.94
C GLY A 30 15.10 -2.47 14.33
N ARG A 31 14.77 -1.88 13.17
CA ARG A 31 15.53 -0.78 12.56
C ARG A 31 14.70 0.50 12.45
N PRO A 32 15.28 1.68 12.75
CA PRO A 32 14.61 2.95 12.52
C PRO A 32 14.36 3.18 11.03
N LEU A 33 13.29 3.91 10.72
CA LEU A 33 12.89 4.25 9.36
C LEU A 33 13.67 5.48 8.89
N TRP A 34 14.56 5.33 7.90
CA TRP A 34 15.34 6.47 7.41
C TRP A 34 14.48 7.38 6.54
N PRO A 35 14.87 8.65 6.33
CA PRO A 35 14.05 9.61 5.59
C PRO A 35 13.63 9.16 4.19
N ALA A 36 14.51 8.47 3.45
CA ALA A 36 14.21 7.92 2.13
C ALA A 36 13.14 6.81 2.18
N GLU A 37 13.23 5.97 3.20
CA GLU A 37 12.35 4.82 3.41
C GLU A 37 10.99 5.28 3.94
N ARG A 38 10.98 6.41 4.65
CA ARG A 38 9.77 7.09 5.11
C ARG A 38 8.96 7.63 3.95
N ARG A 39 9.61 8.15 2.89
CA ARG A 39 8.94 8.55 1.64
C ARG A 39 8.30 7.35 0.95
N GLU A 40 8.99 6.22 0.91
CA GLU A 40 8.46 4.99 0.30
C GLU A 40 7.26 4.46 1.07
N TYR A 41 7.36 4.43 2.40
CA TYR A 41 6.24 4.06 3.25
C TYR A 41 5.03 4.98 3.09
N THR A 42 5.24 6.30 2.99
CA THR A 42 4.16 7.27 2.73
C THR A 42 3.51 7.06 1.36
N ARG A 43 4.27 6.71 0.33
CA ARG A 43 3.71 6.38 -0.99
C ARG A 43 2.83 5.13 -0.92
N LEU A 44 3.30 4.07 -0.27
CA LEU A 44 2.52 2.84 -0.09
C LEU A 44 1.22 3.09 0.71
N LEU A 45 1.29 3.92 1.75
CA LEU A 45 0.11 4.34 2.52
C LEU A 45 -0.90 5.14 1.69
N ALA A 46 -0.44 6.05 0.84
CA ALA A 46 -1.31 6.83 -0.02
C ALA A 46 -2.06 5.92 -1.01
N VAL A 47 -1.35 4.99 -1.65
CA VAL A 47 -1.94 4.00 -2.57
C VAL A 47 -2.98 3.13 -1.85
N TRP A 48 -2.65 2.66 -0.64
CA TRP A 48 -3.59 1.88 0.17
C TRP A 48 -4.84 2.71 0.55
N ALA A 49 -4.66 3.97 0.95
CA ALA A 49 -5.77 4.85 1.32
C ALA A 49 -6.70 5.15 0.14
N GLU A 50 -6.17 5.44 -1.06
CA GLU A 50 -7.00 5.65 -2.25
C GLU A 50 -7.75 4.37 -2.66
N ALA A 51 -7.06 3.22 -2.66
CA ALA A 51 -7.71 1.94 -2.95
C ALA A 51 -8.79 1.59 -1.92
N GLN A 52 -8.59 1.97 -0.65
CA GLN A 52 -9.57 1.77 0.42
C GLN A 52 -10.80 2.70 0.27
N ARG A 53 -10.61 3.93 -0.24
CA ARG A 53 -11.72 4.84 -0.56
C ARG A 53 -12.56 4.33 -1.74
N GLY A 54 -11.94 3.78 -2.78
CA GLY A 54 -12.67 3.13 -3.88
C GLY A 54 -13.39 1.84 -3.48
N ARG A 55 -12.97 1.20 -2.37
CA ARG A 55 -13.60 0.00 -1.80
C ARG A 55 -14.74 0.32 -0.83
N LEU A 56 -14.80 1.54 -0.30
CA LEU A 56 -15.95 2.02 0.45
C LEU A 56 -17.03 2.39 -0.58
N PRO A 57 -18.21 1.73 -0.58
CA PRO A 57 -19.32 2.26 -1.36
C PRO A 57 -19.57 3.69 -0.90
N GLU A 58 -19.79 4.61 -1.84
CA GLU A 58 -20.24 5.97 -1.57
C GLU A 58 -21.58 5.91 -0.81
N THR A 59 -21.51 5.77 0.50
CA THR A 59 -22.64 5.97 1.40
C THR A 59 -22.50 7.37 1.97
N ALA A 60 -23.11 8.33 1.27
CA ALA A 60 -23.56 9.60 1.82
C ALA A 60 -24.92 9.92 1.18
#